data_AF-A0A9D4F568-F1
#
_entry.id   AF-A0A9D4F568-F1
#
_cell.length_a   1.000
_cell.length_b   1.000
_cell.length_c   1.000
_cell.angle_alpha   90.00
_cell.angle_beta   90.00
_cell.angle_gamma   90.00
#
_symmetry.space_group_name_H-M   'P 1'
#
loop_
_entity.id
_entity.type
_entity.pdbx_description
1 polymer ?
#
loop_
_entity_poly.entity_id
_entity_poly.type
_entity_poly.pdbx_seq_one_letter_code
_entity_poly.pdbx_strand_id
1 'polypeptide(L)'
;MTLSVYINGKFIAEFGNVLSQGEFHVNRSDSDSFQIVEFAVQYCKKRSVWCLPRSNDVPEVESLRRSNLFYSMDDSIPFLYDGTVTDRFGNQHGITNMFYLGSVYRLRISWIDGSSTFTHTFTISVHPEGVSYVFSHTCFIRSVNDTKTSSGPTKSKSVYIFPIGTSYFRDFVKVNLNSEYYSLKKTDNELKHDLEDSIKNNKKSSKQSDQVNKKVASNDSNFLRVMTFNIWNMNSLSEDDGGYTRRMTALRDVILSSDPDILGLQEVRYEAHKGETLGPCQIHTFADWLPNYQFVYQPAQMQPNTLVEGRTDEGVAIMSKFPIISWEYHKLFINRSNSADTHQRILLQADIYVPHIGI
;
A
#
# COMPACT_ATOMS: atom_id res chain seq x y z
N MET A 1 -28.42 9.94 -0.09
CA MET A 1 -28.81 9.32 1.19
C MET A 1 -27.60 9.48 2.09
N THR A 2 -27.59 10.47 2.98
CA THR A 2 -26.46 10.74 3.89
C THR A 2 -26.52 9.72 5.02
N LEU A 3 -25.47 8.90 5.17
CA LEU A 3 -25.39 7.92 6.25
C LEU A 3 -25.00 8.67 7.53
N SER A 4 -25.99 8.99 8.35
CA SER A 4 -25.79 9.63 9.65
C SER A 4 -25.54 8.56 10.72
N VAL A 5 -24.45 8.68 11.47
CA VAL A 5 -24.17 7.76 12.59
C VAL A 5 -24.82 8.28 13.86
N TYR A 6 -25.56 7.41 14.55
CA TYR A 6 -26.16 7.69 15.86
C TYR A 6 -25.62 6.68 16.89
N ILE A 7 -25.19 7.16 18.06
CA ILE A 7 -24.94 6.33 19.27
C ILE A 7 -25.88 6.87 20.34
N ASN A 8 -26.64 5.96 20.95
CA ASN A 8 -27.65 6.27 21.97
C ASN A 8 -28.70 7.31 21.49
N GLY A 9 -29.07 7.25 20.21
CA GLY A 9 -30.06 8.16 19.61
C GLY A 9 -29.57 9.58 19.34
N LYS A 10 -28.29 9.89 19.61
CA LYS A 10 -27.68 11.20 19.30
C LYS A 10 -26.87 11.11 18.01
N PHE A 11 -27.11 12.05 17.09
CA PHE A 11 -26.33 12.22 15.87
C PHE A 11 -24.87 12.51 16.23
N ILE A 12 -23.93 11.84 15.58
CA ILE A 12 -22.50 11.90 15.93
C ILE A 12 -21.69 12.55 14.84
N ALA A 13 -21.81 12.07 13.61
CA ALA A 13 -21.07 12.62 12.47
C ALA A 13 -21.59 12.07 11.13
N GLU A 14 -21.22 12.77 10.06
CA GLU A 14 -21.25 12.25 8.68
C GLU A 14 -19.85 11.71 8.28
N PHE A 15 -19.53 11.79 6.99
CA PHE A 15 -18.20 11.61 6.44
C PHE A 15 -17.18 12.56 7.10
N GLY A 16 -15.99 12.04 7.46
CA GLY A 16 -14.93 12.82 8.09
C GLY A 16 -13.58 12.69 7.38
N ASN A 17 -12.64 13.57 7.67
CA ASN A 17 -11.32 13.59 7.07
C ASN A 17 -10.23 13.25 8.09
N VAL A 18 -9.05 12.89 7.58
CA VAL A 18 -7.83 12.79 8.39
C VAL A 18 -7.28 14.20 8.58
N LEU A 19 -7.31 14.68 9.81
CA LEU A 19 -6.57 15.86 10.22
C LEU A 19 -5.18 15.42 10.70
N SER A 20 -4.17 15.75 9.91
CA SER A 20 -2.76 15.59 10.30
C SER A 20 -2.34 16.81 11.09
N GLN A 21 -2.06 16.64 12.39
CA GLN A 21 -1.52 17.72 13.23
C GLN A 21 -0.05 17.47 13.58
N GLY A 22 0.76 18.47 13.26
CA GLY A 22 2.20 18.51 13.51
C GLY A 22 2.99 17.60 12.58
N GLU A 23 4.06 18.13 12.00
CA GLU A 23 5.18 17.30 11.57
C GLU A 23 6.26 17.44 12.62
N PHE A 24 6.34 16.44 13.49
CA PHE A 24 7.33 16.40 14.55
C PHE A 24 8.58 15.73 14.03
N HIS A 25 9.73 16.39 14.20
CA HIS A 25 11.01 15.71 14.16
C HIS A 25 11.05 14.76 15.36
N VAL A 26 11.12 13.45 15.08
CA VAL A 26 11.22 12.43 16.13
C VAL A 26 12.69 12.13 16.36
N ASN A 27 13.09 11.98 17.62
CA ASN A 27 14.46 11.59 17.90
C ASN A 27 14.63 10.10 17.55
N ARG A 28 15.78 9.76 16.95
CA ARG A 28 16.11 8.36 16.65
C ARG A 28 16.20 7.50 17.91
N SER A 29 16.43 8.11 19.08
CA SER A 29 16.44 7.41 20.37
C SER A 29 15.04 7.11 20.92
N ASP A 30 13.99 7.65 20.33
CA ASP A 30 12.62 7.38 20.79
C ASP A 30 12.24 5.94 20.47
N SER A 31 11.60 5.24 21.42
CA SER A 31 11.30 3.82 21.28
C SER A 31 10.41 3.50 20.07
N ASP A 32 9.48 4.42 19.75
CA ASP A 32 8.61 4.30 18.59
C ASP A 32 9.39 4.47 17.27
N SER A 33 10.33 5.43 17.21
CA SER A 33 11.24 5.60 16.07
C SER A 33 12.02 4.32 15.76
N PHE A 34 12.58 3.67 16.77
CA PHE A 34 13.33 2.42 16.58
C PHE A 34 12.44 1.31 16.01
N GLN A 35 11.25 1.12 16.58
CA GLN A 35 10.28 0.10 16.12
C GLN A 35 9.86 0.35 14.66
N ILE A 36 9.68 1.61 14.26
CA ILE A 36 9.27 1.97 12.89
C ILE A 36 10.39 1.74 11.89
N VAL A 37 11.63 2.07 12.23
CA VAL A 37 12.79 1.77 11.39
C VAL A 37 12.97 0.26 11.26
N GLU A 38 12.87 -0.49 12.35
CA GLU A 38 12.96 -1.94 12.32
C GLU A 38 11.86 -2.55 11.44
N PHE A 39 10.61 -2.11 11.61
CA PHE A 39 9.49 -2.53 10.78
C PHE A 39 9.74 -2.26 9.29
N ALA A 40 10.25 -1.08 8.92
CA ALA A 40 10.59 -0.73 7.54
C ALA A 40 11.70 -1.65 6.97
N VAL A 41 12.74 -1.93 7.75
CA VAL A 41 13.83 -2.84 7.34
C VAL A 41 13.31 -4.26 7.14
N GLN A 42 12.47 -4.77 8.05
CA GLN A 42 11.86 -6.09 7.91
C GLN A 42 10.93 -6.15 6.69
N TYR A 43 10.21 -5.07 6.40
CA TYR A 43 9.42 -4.96 5.18
C TYR A 43 10.28 -5.12 3.93
N CYS A 44 11.40 -4.39 3.82
CA CYS A 44 12.33 -4.54 2.70
C CYS A 44 12.85 -5.98 2.57
N LYS A 45 13.25 -6.59 3.69
CA LYS A 45 13.76 -7.97 3.70
C LYS A 45 12.72 -8.99 3.27
N LYS A 46 11.45 -8.73 3.55
CA LYS A 46 10.36 -9.63 3.16
C LYS A 46 9.93 -9.43 1.71
N ARG A 47 9.76 -8.18 1.26
CA ARG A 47 9.06 -7.87 -0.01
C ARG A 47 9.95 -7.24 -1.09
N SER A 48 11.10 -6.69 -0.72
CA SER A 48 11.94 -5.90 -1.64
C SER A 48 13.39 -6.35 -1.60
N VAL A 49 13.61 -7.66 -1.50
CA VAL A 49 14.95 -8.28 -1.48
C VAL A 49 15.79 -7.85 -2.68
N TRP A 50 15.14 -7.62 -3.83
CA TRP A 50 15.77 -7.14 -5.06
C TRP A 50 16.33 -5.70 -4.95
N CYS A 51 15.90 -4.93 -3.95
CA CYS A 51 16.36 -3.56 -3.71
C CYS A 51 17.19 -3.43 -2.42
N LEU A 52 17.74 -4.52 -1.89
CA LEU A 52 18.62 -4.49 -0.71
C LEU A 52 20.09 -4.62 -1.11
N PRO A 53 21.02 -4.02 -0.35
CA PRO A 53 22.45 -4.29 -0.50
C PRO A 53 22.76 -5.75 -0.19
N ARG A 54 23.92 -6.24 -0.66
CA ARG A 54 24.44 -7.55 -0.25
C ARG A 54 25.10 -7.50 1.12
N SER A 55 25.58 -6.32 1.54
CA SER A 55 26.15 -6.14 2.86
C SER A 55 25.07 -6.17 3.95
N ASN A 56 25.44 -6.62 5.14
CA ASN A 56 24.58 -6.58 6.34
C ASN A 56 24.67 -5.22 7.06
N ASP A 57 24.97 -4.15 6.32
CA ASP A 57 25.19 -2.84 6.91
C ASP A 57 23.88 -2.28 7.50
N VAL A 58 24.04 -1.53 8.59
CA VAL A 58 22.94 -0.81 9.22
C VAL A 58 22.53 0.34 8.29
N PRO A 59 21.23 0.47 7.94
CA PRO A 59 20.80 1.58 7.09
C PRO A 59 20.99 2.93 7.77
N GLU A 60 21.29 3.94 6.96
CA GLU A 60 21.16 5.33 7.36
C GLU A 60 19.68 5.74 7.32
N VAL A 61 19.18 6.37 8.39
CA VAL A 61 17.77 6.79 8.52
C VAL A 61 17.63 8.30 8.36
N GLU A 62 17.16 8.76 7.22
CA GLU A 62 16.94 10.17 6.94
C GLU A 62 15.47 10.57 7.09
N SER A 63 15.24 11.86 7.31
CA SER A 63 13.90 12.49 7.19
C SER A 63 12.79 11.81 7.99
N LEU A 64 13.11 11.20 9.14
CA LEU A 64 12.10 10.61 10.03
C LEU A 64 11.21 11.72 10.59
N ARG A 65 9.93 11.67 10.25
CA ARG A 65 8.88 12.59 10.68
C ARG A 65 7.69 11.79 11.17
N ARG A 66 7.00 12.30 12.18
CA ARG A 66 5.75 11.77 12.68
C ARG A 66 4.66 12.82 12.63
N SER A 67 3.47 12.40 12.24
CA SER A 67 2.25 13.19 12.34
C SER A 67 1.18 12.38 13.07
N ASN A 68 0.48 13.03 13.99
CA ASN A 68 -0.67 12.42 14.65
C ASN A 68 -1.90 12.60 13.76
N LEU A 69 -2.69 11.53 13.64
CA LEU A 69 -3.91 11.52 12.87
C LEU A 69 -5.11 11.63 13.80
N PHE A 70 -5.99 12.57 13.49
CA PHE A 70 -7.27 12.74 14.19
C PHE A 70 -8.41 12.68 13.18
N TYR A 71 -9.54 12.16 13.62
CA TYR A 71 -10.78 12.29 12.85
C TYR A 71 -11.27 13.74 12.95
N SER A 72 -11.74 14.32 11.85
CA SER A 72 -12.31 15.67 11.80
C SER A 72 -13.50 15.73 10.84
N MET A 73 -14.54 16.50 11.15
CA MET A 73 -15.69 16.71 10.26
C MET A 73 -15.51 17.92 9.32
N ASP A 74 -14.56 18.80 9.63
CA ASP A 74 -14.40 20.10 8.98
C ASP A 74 -12.98 20.39 8.49
N ASP A 75 -12.08 19.40 8.54
CA ASP A 75 -10.67 19.50 8.20
C ASP A 75 -9.84 20.50 9.04
N SER A 76 -10.41 21.01 10.13
CA SER A 76 -9.77 22.08 10.90
C SER A 76 -9.67 21.75 12.39
N ILE A 77 -10.70 21.09 12.94
CA ILE A 77 -10.79 20.77 14.36
C ILE A 77 -10.93 19.26 14.53
N PRO A 78 -10.11 18.62 15.39
CA PRO A 78 -10.32 17.23 15.78
C PRO A 78 -11.72 17.04 16.36
N PHE A 79 -12.39 15.96 15.98
CA PHE A 79 -13.64 15.56 16.59
C PHE A 79 -13.42 15.23 18.07
N LEU A 80 -14.22 15.88 18.91
CA LEU A 80 -14.22 15.68 20.35
C LEU A 80 -15.36 14.74 20.73
N TYR A 81 -15.06 13.78 21.60
CA TYR A 81 -16.08 12.93 22.20
C TYR A 81 -16.01 13.01 23.72
N ASP A 82 -17.17 13.04 24.35
CA ASP A 82 -17.29 12.98 25.80
C ASP A 82 -17.33 11.53 26.24
N GLY A 83 -16.42 11.16 27.14
CA GLY A 83 -16.35 9.87 27.78
C GLY A 83 -16.35 10.01 29.30
N THR A 84 -16.29 8.88 29.98
CA THR A 84 -16.05 8.83 31.42
C THR A 84 -14.84 7.96 31.70
N VAL A 85 -14.01 8.37 32.66
CA VAL A 85 -12.95 7.54 33.24
C VAL A 85 -13.24 7.29 34.70
N THR A 86 -13.03 6.05 35.11
CA THR A 86 -13.15 5.67 36.52
C THR A 86 -11.76 5.76 37.15
N ASP A 87 -11.64 6.57 38.21
CA ASP A 87 -10.39 6.65 38.97
C ASP A 87 -10.15 5.37 39.81
N ARG A 88 -8.98 5.30 40.47
CA ARG A 88 -8.62 4.17 41.33
C ARG A 88 -9.55 3.95 42.54
N PHE A 89 -10.44 4.89 42.83
CA PHE A 89 -11.41 4.84 43.92
C PHE A 89 -12.82 4.53 43.43
N GLY A 90 -13.02 4.33 42.12
CA GLY A 90 -14.33 4.05 41.55
C GLY A 90 -15.15 5.28 41.19
N ASN A 91 -14.61 6.51 41.35
CA ASN A 91 -15.35 7.71 40.95
C ASN A 91 -15.27 7.91 39.44
N GLN A 92 -16.41 8.22 38.81
CA GLN A 92 -16.47 8.54 37.39
C GLN A 92 -16.22 10.03 37.17
N HIS A 93 -15.29 10.33 36.27
CA HIS A 93 -14.96 11.68 35.83
C HIS A 93 -15.29 11.81 34.35
N GLY A 94 -16.06 12.84 33.98
CA GLY A 94 -16.27 13.19 32.58
C GLY A 94 -14.95 13.66 31.96
N ILE A 95 -14.63 13.17 30.77
CA ILE A 95 -13.47 13.60 29.99
C ILE A 95 -13.89 13.92 28.56
N THR A 96 -13.28 14.94 27.98
CA THR A 96 -13.43 15.25 26.56
C THR A 96 -12.13 14.88 25.87
N ASN A 97 -12.20 13.95 24.93
CA ASN A 97 -11.04 13.43 24.21
C ASN A 97 -11.15 13.73 22.72
N MET A 98 -9.99 13.92 22.07
CA MET A 98 -9.90 13.92 20.62
C MET A 98 -9.97 12.49 20.09
N PHE A 99 -10.70 12.26 19.01
CA PHE A 99 -10.77 10.95 18.36
C PHE A 99 -9.47 10.69 17.57
N TYR A 100 -8.51 10.07 18.26
CA TYR A 100 -7.18 9.75 17.74
C TYR A 100 -7.21 8.49 16.87
N LEU A 101 -6.76 8.62 15.62
CA LEU A 101 -6.76 7.55 14.61
C LEU A 101 -5.42 6.82 14.48
N GLY A 102 -4.41 7.25 15.24
CA GLY A 102 -3.05 6.73 15.15
C GLY A 102 -2.04 7.78 14.69
N SER A 103 -0.85 7.33 14.30
CA SER A 103 0.24 8.17 13.81
C SER A 103 0.65 7.74 12.40
N VAL A 104 1.18 8.66 11.61
CA VAL A 104 1.86 8.36 10.37
C VAL A 104 3.32 8.76 10.48
N TYR A 105 4.20 7.84 10.11
CA TYR A 105 5.63 8.07 10.02
C TYR A 105 6.03 8.15 8.57
N ARG A 106 6.80 9.18 8.23
CA ARG A 106 7.51 9.29 6.97
C ARG A 106 8.99 9.17 7.25
N LEU A 107 9.67 8.33 6.50
CA LEU A 107 11.11 8.13 6.65
C LEU A 107 11.74 7.70 5.35
N ARG A 108 13.03 7.95 5.24
CA ARG A 108 13.89 7.43 4.20
C ARG A 108 14.96 6.56 4.85
N ILE A 109 15.18 5.37 4.31
CA ILE A 109 16.28 4.50 4.73
C ILE A 109 17.18 4.25 3.54
N SER A 110 18.49 4.36 3.76
CA SER A 110 19.49 4.23 2.71
C SER A 110 20.58 3.24 3.11
N TRP A 111 21.02 2.43 2.15
CA TRP A 111 22.21 1.59 2.28
C TRP A 111 23.23 1.97 1.23
N ILE A 112 24.51 1.77 1.55
CA ILE A 112 25.62 1.91 0.61
C ILE A 112 26.27 0.54 0.45
N ASP A 113 26.35 0.04 -0.78
CA ASP A 113 27.04 -1.20 -1.13
C ASP A 113 27.98 -0.96 -2.31
N GLY A 114 29.28 -0.88 -2.00
CA GLY A 114 30.33 -0.51 -2.94
C GLY A 114 30.09 0.87 -3.56
N SER A 115 29.71 0.88 -4.83
CA SER A 115 29.42 2.11 -5.59
C SER A 115 27.93 2.32 -5.82
N SER A 116 27.05 1.66 -5.08
CA SER A 116 25.60 1.83 -5.21
C SER A 116 24.98 2.30 -3.91
N THR A 117 24.01 3.20 -4.00
CA THR A 117 23.16 3.63 -2.90
C THR A 117 21.74 3.12 -3.16
N PHE A 118 21.20 2.40 -2.19
CA PHE A 118 19.83 1.86 -2.21
C PHE A 118 19.00 2.71 -1.27
N THR A 119 18.07 3.50 -1.80
CA THR A 119 17.26 4.43 -1.03
C THR A 119 15.80 4.01 -1.08
N HIS A 120 15.20 3.78 0.08
CA HIS A 120 13.79 3.47 0.23
C HIS A 120 13.09 4.62 0.94
N THR A 121 11.91 5.01 0.44
CA THR A 121 11.06 5.99 1.11
C THR A 121 9.76 5.31 1.54
N PHE A 122 9.35 5.59 2.77
CA PHE A 122 8.21 4.95 3.41
C PHE A 122 7.22 5.97 3.94
N THR A 123 5.94 5.63 3.84
CA THR A 123 4.88 6.15 4.72
C THR A 123 4.27 4.98 5.46
N ILE A 124 4.36 4.99 6.80
CA ILE A 124 3.89 3.92 7.68
C ILE A 124 2.83 4.48 8.61
N SER A 125 1.63 3.91 8.56
CA SER A 125 0.54 4.18 9.49
C SER A 125 0.65 3.27 10.70
N VAL A 126 0.62 3.83 11.90
CA VAL A 126 0.61 3.12 13.19
C VAL A 126 -0.72 3.38 13.86
N HIS A 127 -1.50 2.33 14.06
CA HIS A 127 -2.84 2.43 14.63
C HIS A 127 -2.77 2.50 16.17
N PRO A 128 -3.84 2.95 16.86
CA PRO A 128 -3.86 3.05 18.32
C PRO A 128 -3.49 1.76 19.05
N GLU A 129 -3.77 0.60 18.44
CA GLU A 129 -3.44 -0.73 18.96
C GLU A 129 -1.96 -1.12 18.74
N GLY A 130 -1.14 -0.24 18.18
CA GLY A 130 0.27 -0.48 17.87
C GLY A 130 0.51 -1.25 16.57
N VAL A 131 -0.52 -1.46 15.75
CA VAL A 131 -0.40 -2.19 14.47
C VAL A 131 0.08 -1.25 13.37
N SER A 132 1.14 -1.65 12.66
CA SER A 132 1.78 -0.88 11.60
C SER A 132 1.40 -1.36 10.21
N TYR A 133 1.07 -0.43 9.31
CA TYR A 133 0.77 -0.67 7.90
C TYR A 133 1.58 0.27 7.00
N VAL A 134 2.28 -0.28 6.01
CA VAL A 134 2.92 0.51 4.94
C VAL A 134 1.86 1.05 3.98
N PHE A 135 1.76 2.37 3.89
CA PHE A 135 0.87 3.07 2.96
C PHE A 135 1.62 3.51 1.69
N SER A 136 2.93 3.74 1.79
CA SER A 136 3.75 3.86 0.59
C SER A 136 5.12 3.26 0.81
N HIS A 137 5.63 2.66 -0.26
CA HIS A 137 7.00 2.18 -0.35
C HIS A 137 7.51 2.42 -1.77
N THR A 138 8.52 3.29 -1.87
CA THR A 138 9.28 3.52 -3.10
C THR A 138 10.73 3.15 -2.88
N CYS A 139 11.41 2.71 -3.94
CA CYS A 139 12.83 2.37 -3.93
C CYS A 139 13.54 2.95 -5.14
N PHE A 140 14.75 3.45 -4.91
CA PHE A 140 15.64 4.01 -5.91
C PHE A 140 17.07 3.50 -5.69
N ILE A 141 17.71 3.02 -6.76
CA ILE A 141 19.11 2.58 -6.73
C ILE A 141 19.93 3.55 -7.57
N ARG A 142 20.98 4.13 -6.98
CA ARG A 142 21.89 5.08 -7.63
C ARG A 142 23.31 4.55 -7.65
N SER A 143 24.00 4.59 -8.80
CA SER A 143 25.45 4.39 -8.83
C SER A 143 26.23 5.68 -8.52
N VAL A 144 27.24 5.59 -7.66
CA VAL A 144 28.11 6.66 -7.16
C VAL A 144 29.27 6.99 -8.12
N ASN A 145 29.58 6.09 -9.08
CA ASN A 145 30.75 6.21 -9.95
C ASN A 145 30.70 7.39 -10.96
N ASP A 146 29.60 8.12 -11.07
CA ASP A 146 29.46 9.26 -12.01
C ASP A 146 30.01 10.61 -11.51
N THR A 147 30.73 10.63 -10.38
CA THR A 147 31.21 11.90 -9.77
C THR A 147 32.69 12.20 -9.96
N LYS A 148 33.49 11.32 -10.56
CA LYS A 148 34.90 11.61 -10.81
C LYS A 148 35.10 12.47 -12.06
N THR A 149 35.20 13.78 -11.82
CA THR A 149 36.15 14.71 -12.44
C THR A 149 36.25 14.65 -13.97
N SER A 150 35.32 15.33 -14.66
CA SER A 150 35.68 16.02 -15.90
C SER A 150 35.50 17.52 -15.67
N SER A 151 36.62 18.24 -15.59
CA SER A 151 36.70 19.70 -15.58
C SER A 151 36.45 20.30 -16.97
N GLY A 152 35.52 19.71 -17.73
CA GLY A 152 35.13 20.12 -19.07
C GLY A 152 33.68 20.63 -19.10
N PRO A 153 33.34 21.53 -20.04
CA PRO A 153 32.03 22.16 -20.09
C PRO A 153 30.92 21.14 -20.39
N THR A 154 30.01 21.01 -19.41
CA THR A 154 28.59 20.64 -19.55
C THR A 154 28.25 19.52 -20.55
N LYS A 155 28.58 18.27 -20.18
CA LYS A 155 27.80 17.11 -20.63
C LYS A 155 26.97 16.57 -19.46
N SER A 156 25.68 16.40 -19.73
CA SER A 156 24.64 15.93 -18.80
C SER A 156 25.10 14.69 -18.02
N LYS A 157 25.06 14.76 -16.68
CA LYS A 157 25.33 13.61 -15.80
C LYS A 157 24.22 12.58 -16.00
N SER A 158 24.53 11.46 -16.63
CA SER A 158 23.58 10.36 -16.78
C SER A 158 23.45 9.62 -15.44
N VAL A 159 22.37 9.85 -14.70
CA VAL A 159 22.04 9.00 -13.56
C VAL A 159 21.58 7.64 -14.11
N TYR A 160 22.38 6.59 -13.92
CA TYR A 160 21.95 5.23 -14.25
C TYR A 160 20.92 4.76 -13.24
N ILE A 161 19.66 4.84 -13.63
CA ILE A 161 18.54 4.25 -12.92
C ILE A 161 18.42 2.82 -13.47
N PHE A 162 18.75 1.84 -12.66
CA PHE A 162 18.62 0.44 -13.06
C PHE A 162 17.13 0.14 -13.34
N PRO A 163 16.77 -0.28 -14.57
CA PRO A 163 15.44 -0.79 -14.85
C PRO A 163 15.15 -1.95 -13.90
N ILE A 164 14.25 -1.72 -12.96
CA ILE A 164 13.76 -2.78 -12.09
C ILE A 164 13.01 -3.75 -13.01
N GLY A 165 13.54 -4.98 -13.19
CA GLY A 165 12.75 -6.10 -13.72
C GLY A 165 13.24 -6.82 -14.99
N THR A 166 14.17 -6.32 -15.80
CA THR A 166 14.44 -6.98 -17.10
C THR A 166 15.69 -7.85 -17.18
N SER A 167 16.81 -7.49 -16.55
CA SER A 167 18.05 -8.30 -16.58
C SER A 167 18.26 -9.15 -15.33
N TYR A 168 18.01 -8.61 -14.13
CA TYR A 168 18.23 -9.32 -12.86
C TYR A 168 17.30 -10.55 -12.67
N PHE A 169 16.15 -10.58 -13.34
CA PHE A 169 15.15 -11.63 -13.12
C PHE A 169 15.24 -12.81 -14.10
N ARG A 170 15.85 -12.65 -15.28
CA ARG A 170 16.01 -13.79 -16.21
C ARG A 170 16.92 -14.88 -15.63
N ASP A 171 17.85 -14.50 -14.76
CA ASP A 171 18.84 -15.43 -14.20
C ASP A 171 18.42 -16.03 -12.84
N PHE A 172 17.39 -15.49 -12.18
CA PHE A 172 16.99 -15.91 -10.81
C PHE A 172 15.65 -16.65 -10.70
N VAL A 173 14.89 -16.83 -11.78
CA VAL A 173 13.57 -17.50 -11.72
C VAL A 173 13.59 -18.86 -12.44
N LYS A 174 14.11 -19.87 -11.75
CA LYS A 174 13.41 -21.15 -11.63
C LYS A 174 12.71 -21.18 -10.27
N VAL A 175 11.70 -20.33 -10.09
CA VAL A 175 10.87 -20.38 -8.89
C VAL A 175 9.90 -21.55 -9.07
N ASN A 176 10.12 -22.60 -8.28
CA ASN A 176 9.18 -23.70 -8.15
C ASN A 176 8.02 -23.21 -7.28
N LEU A 177 6.85 -22.97 -7.88
CA LEU A 177 5.65 -22.43 -7.21
C LEU A 177 4.98 -23.41 -6.22
N ASN A 178 5.69 -24.47 -5.80
CA ASN A 178 5.17 -25.49 -4.89
C ASN A 178 5.57 -25.28 -3.42
N SER A 179 6.11 -24.12 -3.01
CA SER A 179 6.41 -23.90 -1.59
C SER A 179 5.15 -23.45 -0.84
N GLU A 180 4.55 -24.41 -0.15
CA GLU A 180 3.58 -24.19 0.93
C GLU A 180 4.16 -23.24 1.98
N TYR A 181 3.73 -21.98 1.97
CA TYR A 181 3.91 -21.07 3.10
C TYR A 181 2.63 -20.29 3.31
N TYR A 182 1.68 -20.91 4.02
CA TYR A 182 0.71 -20.34 4.95
C TYR A 182 -0.02 -21.52 5.60
N SER A 183 0.53 -22.08 6.68
CA SER A 183 -0.23 -23.03 7.51
C SER A 183 -1.08 -22.25 8.52
N LEU A 184 -2.21 -21.74 8.05
CA LEU A 184 -3.37 -21.56 8.91
C LEU A 184 -3.87 -22.97 9.27
N LYS A 185 -3.84 -23.34 10.55
CA LYS A 185 -4.47 -24.57 11.05
C LYS A 185 -5.98 -24.49 10.75
N LYS A 186 -6.39 -25.02 9.61
CA LYS A 186 -7.77 -25.42 9.31
C LYS A 186 -7.85 -26.93 9.49
N THR A 187 -8.87 -27.39 10.19
CA THR A 187 -9.16 -28.80 10.44
C THR A 187 -9.43 -29.55 9.14
N ASP A 188 -8.72 -30.66 8.92
CA ASP A 188 -8.51 -31.38 7.66
C ASP A 188 -9.69 -32.19 7.07
N ASN A 189 -10.94 -31.96 7.47
CA ASN A 189 -12.03 -32.91 7.15
C ASN A 189 -13.03 -32.53 6.06
N GLU A 190 -12.94 -31.34 5.43
CA GLU A 190 -13.99 -30.93 4.45
C GLU A 190 -13.47 -30.65 3.02
N LEU A 191 -12.16 -30.68 2.76
CA LEU A 191 -11.61 -30.31 1.44
C LEU A 191 -11.28 -31.49 0.49
N LYS A 192 -11.53 -32.74 0.90
CA LYS A 192 -11.21 -33.91 0.07
C LYS A 192 -12.29 -34.31 -0.94
N HIS A 193 -13.52 -33.79 -0.82
CA HIS A 193 -14.61 -34.22 -1.71
C HIS A 193 -14.75 -33.40 -2.99
N ASP A 194 -14.31 -32.13 -3.01
CA ASP A 194 -14.52 -31.26 -4.19
C ASP A 194 -13.37 -31.28 -5.21
N LEU A 195 -12.17 -31.74 -4.83
CA LEU A 195 -11.03 -31.80 -5.74
C LEU A 195 -11.00 -33.05 -6.64
N GLU A 196 -11.60 -34.16 -6.20
CA GLU A 196 -11.57 -35.42 -6.98
C GLU A 196 -12.54 -35.42 -8.17
N ASP A 197 -13.60 -34.62 -8.14
CA ASP A 197 -14.58 -34.55 -9.23
C ASP A 197 -14.15 -33.63 -10.38
N SER A 198 -13.31 -32.62 -10.12
CA SER A 198 -12.76 -31.75 -11.19
C SER A 198 -11.64 -32.41 -12.01
N ILE A 199 -10.90 -33.37 -11.43
CA ILE A 199 -9.75 -34.01 -12.12
C ILE A 199 -10.21 -35.12 -13.09
N LYS A 200 -11.39 -35.72 -12.88
CA LYS A 200 -11.91 -36.79 -13.76
C LYS A 200 -12.53 -36.30 -15.07
N ASN A 201 -12.92 -35.02 -15.16
CA ASN A 201 -13.61 -34.49 -16.35
C ASN A 201 -12.70 -33.86 -17.43
N ASN A 202 -11.39 -33.74 -17.21
CA ASN A 202 -10.46 -33.07 -18.15
C ASN A 202 -9.48 -33.99 -18.91
N LYS A 203 -9.72 -35.31 -18.96
CA LYS A 203 -8.81 -36.28 -19.63
C LYS A 203 -9.26 -36.81 -20.99
N LYS A 204 -10.22 -36.17 -21.68
CA LYS A 204 -10.66 -36.60 -23.03
C LYS A 204 -10.84 -35.45 -24.02
N SER A 205 -9.75 -34.76 -24.35
CA SER A 205 -9.55 -33.88 -25.52
C SER A 205 -8.25 -33.12 -25.24
N SER A 206 -7.13 -33.26 -25.94
CA SER A 206 -6.91 -33.42 -27.37
C SER A 206 -5.45 -33.88 -27.57
N LYS A 207 -5.25 -34.84 -28.47
CA LYS A 207 -3.96 -35.20 -29.07
C LYS A 207 -4.06 -34.84 -30.56
N GLN A 208 -3.48 -33.70 -30.95
CA GLN A 208 -3.15 -33.29 -32.32
C GLN A 208 -2.51 -31.90 -32.17
N SER A 209 -1.20 -31.71 -32.30
CA SER A 209 -0.32 -31.88 -33.46
C SER A 209 0.24 -30.48 -33.80
N ASP A 210 1.57 -30.42 -33.80
CA ASP A 210 2.40 -29.64 -34.71
C ASP A 210 2.62 -28.14 -34.51
N GLN A 211 3.88 -27.84 -34.17
CA GLN A 211 4.69 -26.76 -34.74
C GLN A 211 4.08 -25.35 -34.69
N VAL A 212 3.96 -24.80 -33.46
CA VAL A 212 3.96 -23.35 -33.30
C VAL A 212 5.41 -22.88 -33.31
N ASN A 213 5.81 -22.34 -34.46
CA ASN A 213 7.00 -21.49 -34.63
C ASN A 213 7.15 -20.57 -33.42
N LYS A 214 8.18 -20.83 -32.58
CA LYS A 214 8.75 -19.83 -31.67
C LYS A 214 9.37 -18.72 -32.53
N LYS A 215 8.52 -17.83 -33.07
CA LYS A 215 8.95 -16.47 -33.38
C LYS A 215 9.42 -15.90 -32.06
N VAL A 216 10.74 -15.86 -31.89
CA VAL A 216 11.41 -14.98 -30.95
C VAL A 216 10.94 -13.58 -31.34
N ALA A 217 9.87 -13.11 -30.69
CA ALA A 217 9.42 -11.74 -30.80
C ALA A 217 10.60 -10.89 -30.35
N SER A 218 11.20 -10.19 -31.31
CA SER A 218 12.15 -9.12 -31.03
C SER A 218 11.47 -8.15 -30.07
N ASN A 219 12.04 -8.02 -28.87
CA ASN A 219 11.59 -7.15 -27.77
C ASN A 219 11.77 -5.66 -28.14
N ASP A 220 11.09 -5.20 -29.19
CA ASP A 220 11.02 -3.79 -29.63
C ASP A 220 9.82 -3.04 -29.04
N SER A 221 9.20 -3.59 -28.01
CA SER A 221 8.01 -3.02 -27.41
C SER A 221 8.37 -1.88 -26.45
N ASN A 222 8.68 -0.70 -27.01
CA ASN A 222 8.70 0.60 -26.32
C ASN A 222 7.29 1.04 -25.84
N PHE A 223 6.42 0.09 -25.49
CA PHE A 223 5.05 0.34 -25.09
C PHE A 223 4.96 0.39 -23.58
N LEU A 224 4.33 1.45 -23.08
CA LEU A 224 3.96 1.59 -21.68
C LEU A 224 2.51 1.10 -21.52
N ARG A 225 2.28 0.08 -20.69
CA ARG A 225 0.93 -0.39 -20.35
C ARG A 225 0.47 0.28 -19.07
N VAL A 226 -0.61 1.05 -19.16
CA VAL A 226 -1.24 1.71 -18.03
C VAL A 226 -2.63 1.13 -17.83
N MET A 227 -2.94 0.72 -16.60
CA MET A 227 -4.26 0.25 -16.20
C MET A 227 -4.83 1.17 -15.14
N THR A 228 -6.13 1.45 -15.23
CA THR A 228 -6.87 2.10 -14.15
C THR A 228 -8.11 1.31 -13.80
N PHE A 229 -8.43 1.21 -12.50
CA PHE A 229 -9.58 0.43 -12.05
C PHE A 229 -10.15 1.01 -10.74
N ASN A 230 -11.46 1.24 -10.73
CA ASN A 230 -12.20 1.55 -9.51
C ASN A 230 -12.66 0.24 -8.85
N ILE A 231 -12.27 0.02 -7.58
CA ILE A 231 -12.50 -1.26 -6.88
C ILE A 231 -13.64 -1.20 -5.84
N TRP A 232 -14.59 -0.26 -5.94
CA TRP A 232 -15.72 -0.12 -5.00
C TRP A 232 -16.45 -1.43 -4.69
N ASN A 233 -16.70 -2.24 -5.71
CA ASN A 233 -17.42 -3.52 -5.58
C ASN A 233 -16.60 -4.59 -4.83
N MET A 234 -15.36 -4.29 -4.43
CA MET A 234 -14.45 -5.19 -3.75
C MET A 234 -14.39 -4.95 -2.24
N ASN A 235 -15.31 -4.16 -1.66
CA ASN A 235 -15.30 -3.87 -0.22
C ASN A 235 -15.77 -5.05 0.64
N SER A 236 -15.31 -5.09 1.88
CA SER A 236 -15.58 -6.17 2.85
C SER A 236 -16.93 -6.02 3.57
N LEU A 237 -17.80 -5.13 3.08
CA LEU A 237 -19.05 -4.73 3.74
C LEU A 237 -20.23 -5.71 3.55
N SER A 238 -20.09 -6.76 2.75
CA SER A 238 -21.16 -7.74 2.58
C SER A 238 -21.16 -8.74 3.73
N GLU A 239 -22.32 -8.95 4.38
CA GLU A 239 -22.57 -10.03 5.37
C GLU A 239 -22.45 -11.44 4.77
N ASP A 240 -22.24 -11.55 3.45
CA ASP A 240 -22.03 -12.81 2.74
C ASP A 240 -20.60 -13.32 2.96
N ASP A 241 -20.48 -14.37 3.76
CA ASP A 241 -19.23 -15.07 4.06
C ASP A 241 -18.49 -15.47 2.76
N GLY A 242 -17.38 -14.80 2.45
CA GLY A 242 -16.49 -15.15 1.33
C GLY A 242 -16.75 -14.41 0.02
N GLY A 243 -17.82 -13.60 -0.08
CA GLY A 243 -18.09 -12.77 -1.25
C GLY A 243 -16.93 -11.80 -1.54
N TYR A 244 -16.36 -11.21 -0.48
CA TYR A 244 -15.21 -10.31 -0.55
C TYR A 244 -13.97 -11.02 -1.14
N THR A 245 -13.56 -12.14 -0.54
CA THR A 245 -12.37 -12.88 -1.00
C THR A 245 -12.52 -13.35 -2.45
N ARG A 246 -13.72 -13.81 -2.86
CA ARG A 246 -13.98 -14.20 -4.26
C ARG A 246 -13.82 -13.04 -5.23
N ARG A 247 -14.38 -11.87 -4.91
CA ARG A 247 -14.31 -10.67 -5.75
C ARG A 247 -12.87 -10.14 -5.85
N MET A 248 -12.16 -10.08 -4.73
CA MET A 248 -10.73 -9.73 -4.70
C MET A 248 -9.87 -10.70 -5.51
N THR A 249 -10.14 -12.01 -5.44
CA THR A 249 -9.42 -13.01 -6.24
C THR A 249 -9.68 -12.86 -7.74
N ALA A 250 -10.92 -12.58 -8.15
CA ALA A 250 -11.22 -12.29 -9.55
C ALA A 250 -10.49 -11.03 -10.05
N LEU A 251 -10.42 -9.98 -9.23
CA LEU A 251 -9.65 -8.77 -9.55
C LEU A 251 -8.15 -9.06 -9.68
N ARG A 252 -7.58 -9.89 -8.80
CA ARG A 252 -6.19 -10.34 -8.91
C ARG A 252 -5.91 -10.95 -10.29
N ASP A 253 -6.78 -11.84 -10.75
CA ASP A 253 -6.58 -12.54 -12.02
C ASP A 253 -6.62 -11.57 -13.22
N VAL A 254 -7.51 -10.58 -13.18
CA VAL A 254 -7.56 -9.51 -14.20
C VAL A 254 -6.27 -8.67 -14.19
N ILE A 255 -5.79 -8.26 -13.02
CA ILE A 255 -4.56 -7.45 -12.91
C ILE A 255 -3.35 -8.25 -13.41
N LEU A 256 -3.18 -9.48 -12.94
CA LEU A 256 -2.04 -10.32 -13.29
C LEU A 256 -2.02 -10.71 -14.78
N SER A 257 -3.19 -10.98 -15.36
CA SER A 257 -3.28 -11.30 -16.80
C SER A 257 -3.07 -10.07 -17.70
N SER A 258 -3.42 -8.87 -17.22
CA SER A 258 -3.20 -7.62 -17.94
C SER A 258 -1.73 -7.15 -17.90
N ASP A 259 -0.99 -7.57 -16.85
CA ASP A 259 0.43 -7.26 -16.63
C ASP A 259 0.78 -5.76 -16.83
N PRO A 260 0.03 -4.81 -16.21
CA PRO A 260 0.23 -3.38 -16.45
C PRO A 260 1.58 -2.92 -15.92
N ASP A 261 2.27 -2.02 -16.61
CA ASP A 261 3.53 -1.47 -16.09
C ASP A 261 3.29 -0.40 -15.01
N ILE A 262 2.16 0.31 -15.13
CA ILE A 262 1.63 1.24 -14.12
C ILE A 262 0.15 0.91 -13.88
N LEU A 263 -0.25 0.82 -12.61
CA LEU A 263 -1.61 0.53 -12.17
C LEU A 263 -2.12 1.66 -11.25
N GLY A 264 -3.22 2.30 -11.64
CA GLY A 264 -3.95 3.25 -10.80
C GLY A 264 -5.24 2.62 -10.25
N LEU A 265 -5.42 2.67 -8.93
CA LEU A 265 -6.60 2.14 -8.25
C LEU A 265 -7.39 3.26 -7.57
N GLN A 266 -8.71 3.24 -7.70
CA GLN A 266 -9.62 4.09 -6.93
C GLN A 266 -10.43 3.27 -5.95
N GLU A 267 -10.80 3.91 -4.85
CA GLU A 267 -11.59 3.30 -3.77
C GLU A 267 -10.85 2.16 -3.05
N VAL A 268 -9.53 2.31 -2.94
CA VAL A 268 -8.70 1.43 -2.12
C VAL A 268 -8.98 1.74 -0.66
N ARG A 269 -9.24 0.70 0.14
CA ARG A 269 -9.62 0.85 1.54
C ARG A 269 -8.65 0.25 2.53
N TYR A 270 -8.64 0.88 3.70
CA TYR A 270 -8.33 0.25 4.97
C TYR A 270 -9.62 0.15 5.78
N GLU A 271 -9.97 -1.03 6.28
CA GLU A 271 -11.17 -1.24 7.09
C GLU A 271 -10.79 -1.99 8.37
N ALA A 272 -10.66 -1.27 9.50
CA ALA A 272 -10.33 -1.88 10.78
C ALA A 272 -11.26 -3.04 11.11
N HIS A 273 -10.69 -4.13 11.63
CA HIS A 273 -11.41 -5.36 11.99
C HIS A 273 -12.14 -6.09 10.85
N LYS A 274 -11.99 -5.67 9.59
CA LYS A 274 -12.56 -6.36 8.41
C LYS A 274 -11.49 -6.91 7.47
N GLY A 275 -11.92 -7.46 6.32
CA GLY A 275 -11.05 -7.95 5.25
C GLY A 275 -10.76 -9.46 5.26
N GLU A 276 -11.50 -10.25 6.05
CA GLU A 276 -11.42 -11.73 6.08
C GLU A 276 -9.96 -12.25 6.10
N THR A 277 -9.64 -13.27 5.30
CA THR A 277 -8.30 -13.85 5.19
C THR A 277 -7.28 -12.96 4.48
N LEU A 278 -7.72 -11.91 3.78
CA LEU A 278 -6.83 -10.97 3.08
C LEU A 278 -6.37 -9.82 3.98
N GLY A 279 -7.01 -9.67 5.14
CA GLY A 279 -6.70 -8.64 6.13
C GLY A 279 -7.29 -7.27 5.80
N PRO A 280 -7.16 -6.31 6.73
CA PRO A 280 -7.89 -5.05 6.70
C PRO A 280 -7.34 -4.01 5.71
N CYS A 281 -6.19 -4.26 5.08
CA CYS A 281 -5.45 -3.27 4.30
C CYS A 281 -5.31 -3.74 2.85
N GLN A 282 -6.20 -3.29 1.97
CA GLN A 282 -6.23 -3.75 0.58
C GLN A 282 -4.92 -3.45 -0.18
N ILE A 283 -4.25 -2.33 0.12
CA ILE A 283 -2.96 -2.03 -0.52
C ILE A 283 -1.87 -3.05 -0.17
N HIS A 284 -1.91 -3.67 1.01
CA HIS A 284 -1.00 -4.78 1.34
C HIS A 284 -1.33 -6.03 0.53
N THR A 285 -2.62 -6.32 0.37
CA THR A 285 -3.08 -7.42 -0.49
C THR A 285 -2.57 -7.25 -1.92
N PHE A 286 -2.67 -6.06 -2.50
CA PHE A 286 -2.13 -5.78 -3.83
C PHE A 286 -0.61 -5.87 -3.88
N ALA A 287 0.10 -5.33 -2.88
CA ALA A 287 1.56 -5.43 -2.80
C ALA A 287 2.04 -6.89 -2.70
N ASP A 288 1.28 -7.78 -2.05
CA ASP A 288 1.58 -9.20 -1.99
C ASP A 288 1.38 -9.92 -3.34
N TRP A 289 0.40 -9.48 -4.13
CA TRP A 289 0.21 -10.02 -5.49
C TRP A 289 1.22 -9.48 -6.50
N LEU A 290 1.75 -8.28 -6.24
CA LEU A 290 2.61 -7.53 -7.14
C LEU A 290 3.98 -7.21 -6.50
N PRO A 291 4.80 -8.23 -6.14
CA PRO A 291 6.03 -8.05 -5.37
C PRO A 291 7.13 -7.22 -6.08
N ASN A 292 6.99 -7.00 -7.39
CA ASN A 292 7.91 -6.19 -8.19
C ASN A 292 7.43 -4.75 -8.39
N TYR A 293 6.34 -4.35 -7.71
CA TYR A 293 5.78 -3.02 -7.83
C TYR A 293 6.13 -2.20 -6.59
N GLN A 294 6.50 -0.95 -6.84
CA GLN A 294 6.45 0.11 -5.83
C GLN A 294 5.04 0.65 -5.77
N PHE A 295 4.66 1.26 -4.65
CA PHE A 295 3.34 1.84 -4.55
C PHE A 295 3.28 3.05 -3.63
N VAL A 296 2.29 3.89 -3.92
CA VAL A 296 1.86 5.00 -3.09
C VAL A 296 0.36 4.90 -2.91
N TYR A 297 -0.11 4.82 -1.67
CA TYR A 297 -1.51 4.89 -1.29
C TYR A 297 -1.74 6.15 -0.46
N GLN A 298 -2.77 6.90 -0.83
CA GLN A 298 -3.17 8.12 -0.14
C GLN A 298 -4.66 8.03 0.21
N PRO A 299 -5.00 7.93 1.50
CA PRO A 299 -6.38 8.08 1.96
C PRO A 299 -6.93 9.44 1.54
N ALA A 300 -8.17 9.44 1.06
CA ALA A 300 -8.92 10.63 0.68
C ALA A 300 -9.97 10.99 1.75
N GLN A 301 -10.67 9.98 2.27
CA GLN A 301 -11.89 10.15 3.07
C GLN A 301 -11.98 9.08 4.18
N MET A 302 -12.41 9.45 5.39
CA MET A 302 -12.81 8.49 6.43
C MET A 302 -14.28 8.14 6.27
N GLN A 303 -14.60 6.87 6.40
CA GLN A 303 -15.98 6.39 6.36
C GLN A 303 -16.70 6.67 7.70
N PRO A 304 -18.02 6.92 7.71
CA PRO A 304 -18.76 7.26 8.93
C PRO A 304 -18.65 6.20 10.04
N ASN A 305 -18.57 4.92 9.65
CA ASN A 305 -18.33 3.80 10.56
C ASN A 305 -16.99 3.89 11.31
N THR A 306 -16.07 4.80 10.95
CA THR A 306 -14.80 5.02 11.66
C THR A 306 -14.98 5.23 13.17
N LEU A 307 -16.06 5.89 13.57
CA LEU A 307 -16.32 6.23 14.96
C LEU A 307 -16.76 5.03 15.82
N VAL A 308 -17.21 3.94 15.19
CA VAL A 308 -17.78 2.77 15.87
C VAL A 308 -16.99 1.49 15.60
N GLU A 309 -16.47 1.32 14.38
CA GLU A 309 -15.74 0.13 13.94
C GLU A 309 -14.21 0.36 13.91
N GLY A 310 -13.74 1.51 14.40
CA GLY A 310 -12.34 1.91 14.27
C GLY A 310 -12.02 2.38 12.86
N ARG A 311 -10.76 2.77 12.63
CA ARG A 311 -10.35 3.48 11.41
C ARG A 311 -10.81 2.77 10.13
N THR A 312 -11.63 3.45 9.35
CA THR A 312 -12.07 2.98 8.04
C THR A 312 -11.82 4.11 7.03
N ASP A 313 -10.88 3.90 6.12
CA ASP A 313 -10.48 4.89 5.13
C ASP A 313 -10.60 4.38 3.71
N GLU A 314 -10.86 5.32 2.80
CA GLU A 314 -10.92 5.10 1.35
C GLU A 314 -10.04 6.13 0.66
N GLY A 315 -9.33 5.70 -0.39
CA GLY A 315 -8.43 6.57 -1.14
C GLY A 315 -8.08 6.04 -2.52
N VAL A 316 -6.94 6.53 -3.02
CA VAL A 316 -6.40 6.16 -4.33
C VAL A 316 -4.99 5.63 -4.18
N ALA A 317 -4.59 4.74 -5.08
CA ALA A 317 -3.24 4.21 -5.11
C ALA A 317 -2.66 4.23 -6.52
N ILE A 318 -1.34 4.42 -6.61
CA ILE A 318 -0.56 4.20 -7.82
C ILE A 318 0.47 3.11 -7.50
N MET A 319 0.55 2.09 -8.35
CA MET A 319 1.55 1.04 -8.30
C MET A 319 2.35 1.03 -9.60
N SER A 320 3.66 0.80 -9.53
CA SER A 320 4.54 0.88 -10.69
C SER A 320 5.67 -0.15 -10.62
N LYS A 321 5.95 -0.83 -11.75
CA LYS A 321 7.18 -1.63 -11.92
C LYS A 321 8.43 -0.75 -11.95
N PHE A 322 8.26 0.51 -12.35
CA PHE A 322 9.32 1.49 -12.49
C PHE A 322 9.46 2.37 -11.25
N PRO A 323 10.65 2.96 -11.00
CA PRO A 323 10.88 3.86 -9.88
C PRO A 323 9.91 5.03 -9.81
N ILE A 324 9.21 5.15 -8.68
CA ILE A 324 8.45 6.35 -8.32
C ILE A 324 9.44 7.33 -7.66
N ILE A 325 9.77 8.40 -8.39
CA ILE A 325 10.80 9.38 -8.00
C ILE A 325 10.26 10.36 -6.96
N SER A 326 9.06 10.86 -7.21
CA SER A 326 8.31 11.78 -6.37
C SER A 326 6.83 11.47 -6.47
N TRP A 327 6.08 11.88 -5.46
CA TRP A 327 4.63 11.86 -5.47
C TRP A 327 4.09 12.93 -4.55
N GLU A 328 2.91 13.44 -4.89
CA GLU A 328 2.18 14.41 -4.09
C GLU A 328 0.68 14.18 -4.26
N TYR A 329 -0.13 14.87 -3.45
CA TYR A 329 -1.57 14.84 -3.62
C TYR A 329 -2.17 16.21 -3.35
N HIS A 330 -3.31 16.45 -3.99
CA HIS A 330 -4.09 17.65 -3.81
C HIS A 330 -5.51 17.28 -3.42
N LYS A 331 -6.01 17.88 -2.32
CA LYS A 331 -7.44 17.80 -1.99
C LYS A 331 -8.22 18.55 -3.07
N LEU A 332 -9.23 17.89 -3.62
CA LEU A 332 -10.18 18.52 -4.53
C LEU A 332 -11.26 19.23 -3.70
N PHE A 333 -11.80 20.31 -4.25
CA PHE A 333 -12.86 21.10 -3.62
C PHE A 333 -14.10 20.25 -3.37
N ILE A 334 -14.69 20.38 -2.17
CA ILE A 334 -15.97 19.79 -1.79
C ILE A 334 -17.05 20.87 -1.82
N ASN A 335 -18.05 20.73 -2.67
CA ASN A 335 -19.23 21.56 -2.65
C ASN A 335 -20.23 21.08 -1.59
N ARG A 336 -20.08 21.56 -0.34
CA ARG A 336 -20.97 21.20 0.78
C ARG A 336 -22.45 21.58 0.57
N SER A 337 -22.78 22.43 -0.41
CA SER A 337 -24.17 22.72 -0.78
C SER A 337 -24.80 21.64 -1.67
N ASN A 338 -24.00 20.75 -2.26
CA ASN A 338 -24.45 19.64 -3.09
C ASN A 338 -24.44 18.34 -2.29
N SER A 339 -25.62 17.76 -2.06
CA SER A 339 -25.76 16.49 -1.32
C SER A 339 -25.18 15.27 -2.04
N ALA A 340 -24.81 15.38 -3.31
CA ALA A 340 -24.05 14.35 -4.03
C ALA A 340 -22.53 14.50 -3.88
N ASP A 341 -22.06 15.58 -3.26
CA ASP A 341 -20.64 15.91 -3.09
C ASP A 341 -20.24 15.87 -1.61
N THR A 342 -20.48 14.71 -0.97
CA THR A 342 -20.24 14.50 0.46
C THR A 342 -18.90 13.84 0.78
N HIS A 343 -18.16 13.39 -0.25
CA HIS A 343 -16.87 12.72 -0.07
C HIS A 343 -15.73 13.66 -0.44
N GLN A 344 -14.70 13.70 0.42
CA GLN A 344 -13.41 14.27 0.06
C GLN A 344 -12.77 13.45 -1.06
N ARG A 345 -12.48 14.12 -2.17
CA ARG A 345 -11.72 13.56 -3.29
C ARG A 345 -10.31 14.13 -3.29
N ILE A 346 -9.35 13.36 -3.83
CA ILE A 346 -7.99 13.83 -4.02
C ILE A 346 -7.52 13.51 -5.43
N LEU A 347 -6.60 14.33 -5.94
CA LEU A 347 -5.71 13.98 -7.04
C LEU A 347 -4.42 13.43 -6.43
N LEU A 348 -4.04 12.21 -6.80
CA LEU A 348 -2.73 11.63 -6.48
C LEU A 348 -1.86 11.67 -7.73
N GLN A 349 -0.71 12.33 -7.63
CA GLN A 349 0.26 12.50 -8.70
C GLN A 349 1.56 11.78 -8.33
N ALA A 350 2.20 11.14 -9.31
CA ALA A 350 3.49 10.48 -9.15
C ALA A 350 4.36 10.70 -10.39
N ASP A 351 5.62 11.04 -10.17
CA ASP A 351 6.65 11.11 -11.21
C ASP A 351 7.34 9.76 -11.29
N ILE A 352 7.25 9.10 -12.44
CA ILE A 352 7.70 7.71 -12.62
C ILE A 352 8.75 7.65 -13.71
N TYR A 353 9.97 7.26 -13.37
CA TYR A 353 11.03 7.13 -14.35
C TYR A 353 10.91 5.83 -15.15
N VAL A 354 10.49 5.92 -16.40
CA VAL A 354 10.44 4.81 -17.34
C VAL A 354 11.70 4.82 -18.21
N PRO A 355 12.57 3.80 -18.16
CA PRO A 355 13.92 3.85 -18.75
C PRO A 355 14.04 4.26 -20.23
N HIS A 356 13.03 3.98 -21.04
CA HIS A 356 13.01 4.27 -22.47
C HIS A 356 12.11 5.46 -22.85
N ILE A 357 11.42 6.08 -21.89
CA ILE A 357 10.51 7.23 -22.11
C ILE A 357 11.03 8.47 -21.38
N GLY A 358 11.47 8.34 -20.13
CA GLY A 358 11.79 9.45 -19.25
C GLY A 358 10.90 9.47 -18.01
N ILE A 359 10.76 10.65 -17.38
CA ILE A 359 9.82 10.92 -16.29
C ILE A 359 8.47 11.30 -16.88
#